data_AF-A0AA97JR69-F1
#
_entry.id   AF-A0AA97JR69-F1
#
_cell.length_a   1.000
_cell.length_b   1.000
_cell.length_c   1.000
_cell.angle_alpha   90.00
_cell.angle_beta   90.00
_cell.angle_gamma   90.00
#
_symmetry.space_group_name_H-M   'P 1'
#
loop_
_entity.id
_entity.type
_entity.pdbx_description
1 polymer ?
#
loop_
_entity_poly.entity_id
_entity_poly.type
_entity_poly.pdbx_seq_one_letter_code
_entity_poly.pdbx_strand_id
1 'polypeptide(L)'
;MKTCTVFLVVAALCVQRASSLWCYKCENAQYHKDCKEVKCSDMDSFCVTAKNEVPDQELLVSKWCSANCPRAGEIKGGKRSVDCCQTDYCNSGSGSVRGSYAVMGTALLASSFYILRTWL
;
A
#
# COMPACT_ATOMS: atom_id res chain seq x y z
N MET A 1 -1.24 -34.97 15.56
CA MET A 1 -0.15 -34.24 14.85
C MET A 1 -0.64 -33.49 13.61
N LYS A 2 -1.56 -34.04 12.80
CA LYS A 2 -2.13 -33.36 11.60
C LYS A 2 -3.01 -32.13 11.91
N THR A 3 -3.73 -32.14 13.04
CA THR A 3 -4.60 -31.03 13.47
C THR A 3 -3.83 -29.80 13.94
N CYS A 4 -2.69 -29.99 14.61
CA CYS A 4 -1.89 -28.87 15.16
C CYS A 4 -1.35 -27.94 14.06
N THR A 5 -0.97 -28.49 12.90
CA THR A 5 -0.46 -27.70 11.77
C THR A 5 -1.53 -26.81 11.15
N VAL A 6 -2.77 -27.33 11.02
CA VAL A 6 -3.91 -26.56 10.50
C VAL A 6 -4.26 -25.42 11.46
N PHE A 7 -4.28 -25.69 12.77
CA PHE A 7 -4.50 -24.66 13.78
C PHE A 7 -3.42 -23.57 13.76
N LEU A 8 -2.14 -23.93 13.55
CA LEU A 8 -1.05 -22.96 13.45
C LEU A 8 -1.15 -22.07 12.21
N VAL A 9 -1.54 -22.63 11.06
CA VAL A 9 -1.72 -21.86 9.82
C VAL A 9 -2.89 -20.88 9.95
N VAL A 10 -4.01 -21.32 10.54
CA VAL A 10 -5.16 -20.43 10.81
C VAL A 10 -4.78 -19.33 11.81
N ALA A 11 -4.07 -19.67 12.89
CA ALA A 11 -3.61 -18.69 13.87
C ALA A 11 -2.66 -17.65 13.24
N ALA A 12 -1.76 -18.06 12.35
CA ALA A 12 -0.86 -17.16 11.64
C ALA A 12 -1.59 -16.24 10.63
N LEU A 13 -2.64 -16.72 9.97
CA LEU A 13 -3.49 -15.92 9.09
C LEU A 13 -4.37 -14.91 9.84
N CYS A 14 -4.66 -15.18 11.13
CA CYS A 14 -5.37 -14.25 12.02
C CYS A 14 -4.47 -13.16 12.62
N VAL A 15 -3.15 -13.22 12.43
CA VAL A 15 -2.25 -12.12 12.83
C VAL A 15 -2.40 -11.00 11.81
N GLN A 16 -3.41 -10.16 12.02
CA GLN A 16 -3.48 -8.85 11.39
C GLN A 16 -2.19 -8.12 11.77
N ARG A 17 -1.35 -7.78 10.79
CA ARG A 17 -0.09 -7.07 11.06
C ARG A 17 -0.42 -5.73 11.73
N ALA A 18 -0.26 -5.66 13.05
CA ALA A 18 -0.38 -4.44 13.85
C ALA A 18 0.88 -3.57 13.75
N SER A 19 1.48 -3.49 12.56
CA SER A 19 2.64 -2.63 12.32
C SER A 19 2.17 -1.45 11.48
N SER A 20 2.38 -0.24 12.00
CA SER A 20 2.12 0.99 11.25
C SER A 20 3.05 1.06 10.03
N LEU A 21 2.50 1.56 8.92
CA LEU A 21 3.20 1.77 7.66
C LEU A 21 4.29 2.84 7.80
N TRP A 22 5.34 2.72 7.01
CA TRP A 22 6.27 3.80 6.74
C TRP A 22 6.04 4.37 5.35
N CYS A 23 6.02 5.69 5.21
CA CYS A 23 5.77 6.35 3.92
C CYS A 23 6.65 7.60 3.77
N TYR A 24 6.73 8.14 2.55
CA TYR A 24 7.24 9.48 2.32
C TYR A 24 6.15 10.53 2.46
N LYS A 25 6.46 11.68 3.08
CA LYS A 25 5.54 12.81 3.29
C LYS A 25 6.15 14.13 2.82
N CYS A 26 5.35 14.91 2.09
CA CYS A 26 5.68 16.24 1.57
C CYS A 26 4.41 16.92 1.06
N GLU A 27 4.45 18.25 0.96
CA GLU A 27 3.36 19.06 0.41
C GLU A 27 3.91 19.95 -0.69
N ASN A 28 3.26 19.94 -1.86
CA ASN A 28 3.65 20.72 -3.04
C ASN A 28 5.16 20.66 -3.37
N ALA A 29 5.74 19.47 -3.26
CA ALA A 29 7.13 19.22 -3.59
C ALA A 29 7.30 19.01 -5.10
N GLN A 30 8.37 19.59 -5.64
CA GLN A 30 8.77 19.40 -7.04
C GLN A 30 9.62 18.14 -7.20
N TYR A 31 10.45 17.80 -6.21
CA TYR A 31 11.35 16.65 -6.25
C TYR A 31 11.14 15.71 -5.06
N HIS A 32 11.39 14.41 -5.28
CA HIS A 32 11.26 13.40 -4.22
C HIS A 32 12.19 13.66 -3.02
N LYS A 33 13.37 14.22 -3.25
CA LYS A 33 14.34 14.60 -2.20
C LYS A 33 13.78 15.59 -1.16
N ASP A 34 12.71 16.31 -1.51
CA ASP A 34 12.06 17.27 -0.63
C ASP A 34 11.04 16.58 0.30
N CYS A 35 10.83 15.27 0.13
CA CYS A 35 9.95 14.45 0.96
C CYS A 35 10.74 13.74 2.07
N LYS A 36 10.11 13.61 3.24
CA LYS A 36 10.70 12.97 4.42
C LYS A 36 10.05 11.63 4.69
N GLU A 37 10.84 10.68 5.17
CA GLU A 37 10.33 9.41 5.69
C GLU A 37 9.59 9.66 7.01
N VAL A 38 8.41 9.06 7.13
CA VAL A 38 7.57 9.16 8.34
C VAL A 38 6.95 7.80 8.65
N LYS A 39 6.84 7.51 9.95
CA LYS A 39 5.96 6.45 10.45
C LYS A 39 4.52 6.97 10.44
N CYS A 40 3.61 6.22 9.83
CA CYS A 40 2.18 6.54 9.80
C CYS A 40 1.48 6.15 11.11
N SER A 41 0.26 6.64 11.29
CA SER A 41 -0.61 6.20 12.39
C SER A 41 -0.97 4.72 12.22
N ASP A 42 -1.27 4.03 13.33
CA ASP A 42 -1.79 2.64 13.28
C ASP A 42 -3.13 2.53 12.56
N MET A 43 -3.87 3.63 12.45
CA MET A 43 -5.12 3.71 11.69
C MET A 43 -4.91 3.97 10.19
N ASP A 44 -3.71 4.41 9.78
CA ASP A 44 -3.41 4.68 8.38
C ASP A 44 -3.01 3.39 7.69
N SER A 45 -3.71 3.07 6.59
CA SER A 45 -3.47 1.86 5.82
C SER A 45 -2.93 2.14 4.41
N PHE A 46 -2.74 3.41 4.05
CA PHE A 46 -2.26 3.82 2.72
C PHE A 46 -1.16 4.88 2.79
N CYS A 47 -0.10 4.68 2.01
CA CYS A 47 0.72 5.78 1.51
C CYS A 47 0.01 6.39 0.29
N VAL A 48 -0.20 7.70 0.32
CA VAL A 48 -0.88 8.45 -0.74
C VAL A 48 0.14 9.32 -1.49
N THR A 49 -0.01 9.41 -2.80
CA THR A 49 0.63 10.39 -3.67
C THR A 49 -0.46 11.11 -4.45
N ALA A 50 -0.49 12.44 -4.38
CA ALA A 50 -1.32 13.24 -5.28
C ALA A 50 -0.48 14.20 -6.10
N LYS A 51 -0.87 14.35 -7.36
CA LYS A 51 -0.21 15.25 -8.30
C LYS A 51 -1.25 16.22 -8.83
N ASN A 52 -0.93 17.50 -8.77
CA ASN A 52 -1.76 18.56 -9.32
C ASN A 52 -1.21 18.91 -10.71
N GLU A 53 -1.98 18.59 -11.75
CA GLU A 53 -1.71 18.91 -13.14
C GLU A 53 -2.47 20.18 -13.50
N VAL A 54 -1.80 21.32 -13.43
CA VAL A 54 -2.34 22.62 -13.84
C VAL A 54 -1.61 23.03 -15.14
N PRO A 55 -2.33 23.43 -16.20
CA PRO A 55 -1.70 23.90 -17.44
C PRO A 55 -0.75 25.06 -17.16
N ASP A 56 0.40 25.07 -17.85
CA ASP A 56 1.43 26.12 -17.74
C ASP A 56 2.05 26.28 -16.33
N GLN A 57 1.89 25.28 -15.47
CA GLN A 57 2.53 25.23 -14.16
C GLN A 57 3.35 23.96 -13.98
N GLU A 58 4.37 24.04 -13.12
CA GLU A 58 5.14 22.86 -12.75
C GLU A 58 4.27 21.85 -11.99
N LEU A 59 4.50 20.56 -12.26
CA LEU A 59 3.78 19.48 -11.60
C LEU A 59 4.17 19.43 -10.10
N LEU A 60 3.22 19.76 -9.23
CA LEU A 60 3.42 19.69 -7.78
C LEU A 60 2.92 18.37 -7.22
N VAL A 61 3.73 17.73 -6.39
CA VAL A 61 3.44 16.44 -5.76
C VAL A 61 3.26 16.60 -4.25
N SER A 62 2.20 16.03 -3.72
CA SER A 62 1.97 15.89 -2.29
C SER A 62 1.90 14.42 -1.90
N LYS A 63 2.52 14.04 -0.79
CA LYS A 63 2.52 12.67 -0.27
C LYS A 63 2.17 12.65 1.21
N TRP A 64 1.36 11.69 1.64
CA TRP A 64 0.92 11.59 3.04
C TRP A 64 0.42 10.19 3.40
N CYS A 65 0.19 9.93 4.70
CA CYS A 65 -0.45 8.73 5.21
C CYS A 65 -1.96 8.94 5.34
N SER A 66 -2.78 7.92 5.06
CA SER A 66 -4.23 8.00 5.21
C SER A 66 -4.86 6.66 5.55
N ALA A 67 -5.94 6.69 6.35
CA ALA A 67 -6.78 5.53 6.66
C ALA A 67 -7.54 5.01 5.42
N ASN A 68 -7.83 5.88 4.46
CA ASN A 68 -8.49 5.55 3.21
C ASN A 68 -7.76 6.16 2.00
N CYS A 69 -7.96 5.58 0.82
CA CYS A 69 -7.46 6.16 -0.42
C CYS A 69 -8.41 7.27 -0.90
N PRO A 70 -7.97 8.54 -0.96
CA PRO A 70 -8.82 9.63 -1.42
C PRO A 70 -9.09 9.52 -2.92
N ARG A 71 -10.22 10.08 -3.37
CA ARG A 71 -10.58 10.08 -4.80
C ARG A 71 -9.76 11.12 -5.56
N ALA A 72 -9.36 10.77 -6.79
CA ALA A 72 -8.92 11.74 -7.78
C ALA A 72 -10.08 12.70 -8.13
N GLY A 73 -9.76 13.90 -8.61
CA GLY A 73 -10.77 14.90 -8.91
C GLY A 73 -10.26 16.09 -9.72
N GLU A 74 -11.17 16.95 -10.12
CA GLU A 74 -10.83 18.23 -10.75
C GLU A 74 -10.55 19.28 -9.68
N ILE A 75 -9.57 20.13 -9.93
CA ILE A 75 -9.23 21.30 -9.10
C ILE A 75 -9.42 22.56 -9.94
N LYS A 76 -9.50 23.73 -9.30
CA LYS A 76 -9.62 25.00 -10.05
C LYS A 76 -8.44 25.14 -11.01
N GLY A 77 -8.73 25.09 -12.30
CA GLY A 77 -7.73 25.26 -13.36
C GLY A 77 -6.91 24.02 -13.70
N GLY A 78 -7.25 22.82 -13.19
CA GLY A 78 -6.46 21.62 -13.50
C GLY A 78 -7.07 20.32 -13.00
N LYS A 79 -6.27 19.25 -13.03
CA LYS A 79 -6.65 17.91 -12.59
C LYS A 79 -5.78 17.45 -11.43
N ARG A 80 -6.37 16.77 -10.46
CA ARG A 80 -5.64 16.09 -9.38
C ARG A 80 -5.71 14.59 -9.58
N SER A 81 -4.57 13.97 -9.88
CA SER A 81 -4.42 12.51 -9.86
C SER A 81 -4.01 12.07 -8.45
N VAL A 82 -4.48 10.88 -8.04
CA VAL A 82 -4.22 10.28 -6.73
C VAL A 82 -3.87 8.81 -6.91
N ASP A 83 -2.74 8.40 -6.34
CA ASP A 83 -2.26 7.03 -6.28
C ASP A 83 -2.09 6.60 -4.82
N CYS A 84 -2.50 5.38 -4.49
CA CYS A 84 -2.40 4.82 -3.14
C CYS A 84 -1.79 3.42 -3.14
N CYS A 85 -0.99 3.11 -2.13
CA CYS A 85 -0.36 1.80 -1.94
C CYS A 85 -0.23 1.46 -0.44
N GLN A 86 -0.02 0.19 -0.09
CA GLN A 86 -0.13 -0.32 1.29
C GLN A 86 1.14 -1.07 1.77
N THR A 87 2.30 -0.83 1.15
CA THR A 87 3.59 -1.35 1.63
C THR A 87 4.46 -0.22 2.11
N ASP A 88 5.40 -0.52 3.01
CA ASP A 88 6.37 0.46 3.47
C ASP A 88 7.10 1.11 2.28
N TYR A 89 7.24 2.43 2.33
CA TYR A 89 7.96 3.29 1.37
C TYR A 89 7.47 3.20 -0.07
N CYS A 90 6.29 2.61 -0.32
CA CYS A 90 5.77 2.34 -1.66
C CYS A 90 5.51 3.59 -2.51
N ASN A 91 5.45 4.75 -1.86
CA ASN A 91 5.29 6.04 -2.52
C ASN A 91 6.62 6.77 -2.77
N SER A 92 7.77 6.10 -2.89
CA SER A 92 9.04 6.78 -3.23
C SER A 92 9.02 7.41 -4.63
N GLY A 93 8.32 6.78 -5.59
CA GLY A 93 8.19 7.30 -6.95
C GLY A 93 9.17 6.67 -7.92
N SER A 94 8.84 5.46 -8.35
CA SER A 94 9.14 4.91 -9.66
C SER A 94 8.23 3.70 -9.80
N GLY A 95 7.16 3.82 -10.62
CA GLY A 95 6.18 2.77 -10.93
C GLY A 95 5.76 1.90 -9.75
N SER A 96 4.69 2.27 -9.04
CA SER A 96 4.05 1.35 -8.09
C SER A 96 3.55 0.14 -8.88
N VAL A 97 4.36 -0.92 -8.91
CA VAL A 97 3.88 -2.26 -9.26
C VAL A 97 2.84 -2.57 -8.22
N ARG A 98 1.57 -2.54 -8.64
CA ARG A 98 0.42 -2.90 -7.81
C ARG A 98 0.55 -4.38 -7.48
N GLY A 99 1.37 -4.69 -6.47
CA GLY A 99 1.56 -6.03 -5.95
C GLY A 99 0.22 -6.50 -5.42
N SER A 100 -0.47 -7.32 -6.21
CA SER A 100 -1.79 -7.81 -5.85
C SER A 100 -1.63 -8.89 -4.79
N TYR A 101 -1.87 -8.53 -3.52
CA TYR A 101 -1.85 -9.46 -2.38
C TYR A 101 -2.73 -10.70 -2.59
N ALA A 102 -3.77 -10.58 -3.43
CA ALA A 102 -4.63 -11.69 -3.84
C ALA A 102 -3.84 -12.84 -4.49
N VAL A 103 -2.79 -12.54 -5.28
CA VAL A 103 -1.99 -13.55 -5.98
C VAL A 103 -1.07 -14.31 -5.00
N MET A 104 -0.59 -13.64 -3.96
CA MET A 104 0.21 -14.31 -2.91
C MET A 104 -0.68 -15.17 -2.00
N GLY A 105 -1.88 -14.69 -1.67
CA GLY A 105 -2.85 -15.45 -0.88
C GLY A 105 -3.29 -16.75 -1.58
N THR A 106 -3.55 -16.70 -2.90
CA THR A 106 -3.98 -17.88 -3.66
C THR A 106 -2.88 -18.93 -3.79
N ALA A 107 -1.62 -18.52 -3.94
CA ALA A 107 -0.48 -19.44 -4.00
C ALA A 107 -0.30 -20.22 -2.69
N LEU A 108 -0.40 -19.55 -1.54
CA LEU A 108 -0.29 -20.19 -0.22
C LEU A 108 -1.44 -21.17 0.04
N LEU A 109 -2.67 -20.80 -0.37
CA LEU A 109 -3.83 -21.69 -0.25
C LEU A 109 -3.67 -22.92 -1.15
N ALA A 110 -3.28 -22.74 -2.41
CA ALA A 110 -3.09 -23.83 -3.36
C ALA A 110 -2.02 -24.84 -2.89
N SER A 111 -0.87 -24.36 -2.40
CA SER A 111 0.17 -25.23 -1.84
C SER A 111 -0.30 -26.00 -0.61
N SER A 112 -1.08 -25.36 0.26
CA SER A 112 -1.65 -26.01 1.45
C SER A 112 -2.66 -27.10 1.08
N PHE A 113 -3.53 -26.84 0.10
CA PHE A 113 -4.46 -27.84 -0.44
C PHE A 113 -3.72 -29.02 -1.09
N TYR A 114 -2.61 -28.77 -1.78
CA TYR A 114 -1.81 -29.83 -2.42
C TYR A 114 -1.17 -30.76 -1.38
N ILE A 115 -0.61 -30.20 -0.31
CA ILE A 115 -0.04 -30.99 0.81
C ILE A 115 -1.12 -31.80 1.53
N LEU A 116 -2.33 -31.24 1.72
CA LEU A 116 -3.46 -31.97 2.29
C LEU A 116 -3.91 -33.15 1.41
N ARG A 117 -3.80 -33.02 0.09
CA ARG A 117 -4.17 -34.06 -0.88
C ARG A 117 -3.15 -35.18 -1.00
N THR A 118 -1.86 -34.92 -0.76
CA THR A 118 -0.82 -35.96 -0.81
C THR A 118 -0.70 -36.77 0.48
N TRP A 119 -1.27 -36.27 1.59
CA TRP A 119 -1.27 -36.92 2.90
C TRP A 119 -2.58 -37.64 3.28
N LEU A 120 -3.56 -37.66 2.36
CA LEU A 120 -4.81 -38.40 2.42
C LEU A 120 -4.74 -39.58 1.45
#